data_AF-A0A7C3IUM6-F1
#
_entry.id   AF-A0A7C3IUM6-F1
#
_cell.length_a   1.000
_cell.length_b   1.000
_cell.length_c   1.000
_cell.angle_alpha   90.00
_cell.angle_beta   90.00
_cell.angle_gamma   90.00
#
_symmetry.space_group_name_H-M   'P 1'
#
loop_
_entity.id
_entity.type
_entity.pdbx_description
1 polymer ?
#
loop_
_entity_poly.entity_id
_entity_poly.type
_entity_poly.pdbx_seq_one_letter_code
_entity_poly.pdbx_strand_id
1 'polypeptide(L)'
;MKADDTRHFPTVWIAALWVTASLVACNAKLPEPESPGAKLYAARCNTCHRLYAPSLMKFEMWKVKVEMMQGEMVRRGIPPLTPEERQVLLDYLRRHSDDGA
;
A
#
# COMPACT_ATOMS: atom_id res chain seq x y z
N MET A 1 45.61 -40.27 29.29
CA MET A 1 46.43 -40.25 28.06
C MET A 1 45.75 -41.12 27.01
N LYS A 2 45.86 -40.72 25.72
CA LYS A 2 45.07 -41.08 24.51
C LYS A 2 43.77 -40.27 24.37
N ALA A 3 43.80 -39.07 23.78
CA ALA A 3 44.06 -38.67 22.38
C ALA A 3 42.81 -38.80 21.50
N ASP A 4 42.23 -37.63 21.21
CA ASP A 4 41.48 -37.18 20.03
C ASP A 4 41.23 -38.20 18.90
N ASP A 5 39.97 -38.32 18.50
CA ASP A 5 39.61 -38.35 17.06
C ASP A 5 38.25 -37.66 16.87
N THR A 6 38.37 -36.36 16.73
CA THR A 6 37.33 -35.38 16.39
C THR A 6 36.89 -35.57 14.94
N ARG A 7 35.92 -36.47 14.70
CA ARG A 7 35.20 -36.52 13.41
C ARG A 7 34.08 -35.50 13.38
N HIS A 8 34.50 -34.24 13.29
CA HIS A 8 33.68 -33.15 12.78
C HIS A 8 33.43 -33.43 11.30
N PHE A 9 32.36 -34.16 11.00
CA PHE A 9 31.81 -34.17 9.65
C PHE A 9 31.36 -32.74 9.32
N PRO A 10 31.91 -32.09 8.29
CA PRO A 10 31.56 -30.73 7.94
C PRO A 10 30.19 -30.74 7.27
N THR A 11 29.12 -30.74 8.06
CA THR A 11 27.75 -30.41 7.62
C THR A 11 27.48 -28.90 7.71
N VAL A 12 28.53 -28.09 7.68
CA VAL A 12 28.42 -26.74 7.13
C VAL A 12 28.18 -26.93 5.62
N TRP A 13 27.28 -26.14 5.02
CA TRP A 13 27.06 -25.92 3.57
C TRP A 13 25.70 -26.27 2.95
N ILE A 14 24.65 -26.72 3.68
CA ILE A 14 23.27 -26.71 3.12
C ILE A 14 22.23 -26.32 4.18
N ALA A 15 22.10 -25.03 4.44
CA ALA A 15 20.82 -24.40 4.77
C ALA A 15 20.86 -22.94 4.26
N ALA A 16 21.22 -22.82 2.98
CA ALA A 16 20.96 -21.62 2.22
C ALA A 16 19.45 -21.39 2.16
N LEU A 17 19.03 -20.14 2.41
CA LEU A 17 17.85 -19.53 1.80
C LEU A 17 16.49 -20.16 2.16
N TRP A 18 16.04 -20.01 3.41
CA TRP A 18 14.60 -19.83 3.65
C TRP A 18 14.25 -18.33 3.54
N VAL A 19 14.31 -17.79 2.33
CA VAL A 19 13.58 -16.58 1.97
C VAL A 19 12.52 -16.99 0.97
N THR A 20 11.26 -17.08 1.40
CA THR A 20 10.15 -16.82 0.48
C THR A 20 9.08 -16.04 1.21
N ALA A 21 9.14 -14.73 1.00
CA ALA A 21 8.13 -13.75 1.29
C ALA A 21 6.74 -14.18 0.81
N SER A 22 5.71 -13.98 1.63
CA SER A 22 4.33 -13.93 1.17
C SER A 22 3.48 -13.13 2.15
N LEU A 23 3.68 -11.82 2.15
CA LEU A 23 2.68 -10.84 2.58
C LEU A 23 2.30 -9.98 1.36
N VAL A 24 1.87 -10.62 0.27
CA VAL A 24 1.24 -9.89 -0.83
C VAL A 24 -0.18 -9.57 -0.38
N ALA A 25 -0.35 -8.40 0.25
CA ALA A 25 -1.67 -7.85 0.50
C ALA A 25 -2.32 -7.49 -0.85
N CYS A 26 -3.41 -8.18 -1.22
CA CYS A 26 -4.18 -7.88 -2.43
C CYS A 26 -4.91 -6.54 -2.26
N ASN A 27 -4.29 -5.46 -2.71
CA ASN A 27 -4.95 -4.17 -2.93
C ASN A 27 -5.55 -4.09 -4.34
N ALA A 28 -6.46 -3.14 -4.55
CA ALA A 28 -6.90 -2.80 -5.90
C ALA A 28 -5.67 -2.45 -6.77
N LYS A 29 -5.59 -3.02 -7.97
CA LYS A 29 -4.55 -2.67 -8.93
C LYS A 29 -4.83 -1.25 -9.44
N LEU A 30 -4.06 -0.29 -8.94
CA LEU A 30 -4.20 1.11 -9.29
C LEU A 30 -3.71 1.38 -10.73
N PRO A 31 -4.44 2.16 -11.54
CA PRO A 31 -3.92 2.76 -12.77
C PRO A 31 -2.66 3.57 -12.48
N GLU A 32 -1.69 3.57 -13.41
CA GLU A 32 -0.43 4.32 -13.25
C GLU A 32 0.20 4.19 -11.84
N PRO A 33 0.51 2.96 -11.38
CA PRO A 33 0.87 2.70 -9.97
C PRO A 33 2.12 3.46 -9.51
N GLU A 34 2.99 3.84 -10.44
CA GLU A 34 4.19 4.62 -10.16
C GLU A 34 3.98 6.13 -10.09
N SER A 35 2.79 6.61 -10.47
CA SER A 35 2.45 8.04 -10.44
C SER A 35 2.42 8.58 -9.01
N PRO A 36 2.69 9.88 -8.79
CA PRO A 36 2.60 10.49 -7.47
C PRO A 36 1.23 10.29 -6.81
N GLY A 37 0.15 10.37 -7.60
CA GLY A 37 -1.22 10.20 -7.13
C GLY A 37 -1.55 8.78 -6.68
N ALA A 38 -1.13 7.76 -7.44
CA ALA A 38 -1.34 6.36 -7.05
C ALA A 38 -0.56 6.02 -5.77
N LYS A 39 0.69 6.49 -5.65
CA LYS A 39 1.52 6.30 -4.45
C LYS A 39 0.90 6.98 -3.24
N LEU A 40 0.44 8.22 -3.39
CA LEU A 40 -0.26 8.92 -2.32
C LEU A 40 -1.55 8.21 -1.92
N TYR A 41 -2.36 7.77 -2.89
CA TYR A 41 -3.61 7.06 -2.61
C TYR A 41 -3.37 5.78 -1.82
N ALA A 42 -2.36 4.99 -2.23
CA ALA A 42 -1.99 3.78 -1.52
C ALA A 42 -1.45 4.05 -0.11
N ALA A 43 -0.60 5.09 0.05
CA ALA A 43 -0.01 5.42 1.34
C ALA A 43 -1.02 5.98 2.36
N ARG A 44 -1.99 6.78 1.91
CA ARG A 44 -2.92 7.50 2.80
C ARG A 44 -4.25 6.78 3.00
N CYS A 45 -4.72 6.00 2.03
CA CYS A 45 -6.07 5.42 2.05
C CYS A 45 -6.14 3.90 2.28
N ASN A 46 -5.00 3.21 2.40
CA ASN A 46 -4.94 1.79 2.72
C ASN A 46 -4.80 1.50 4.24
N THR A 47 -4.82 2.54 5.08
CA THR A 47 -4.58 2.40 6.53
C THR A 47 -5.74 1.72 7.27
N CYS A 48 -6.97 1.96 6.84
CA CYS A 48 -8.17 1.51 7.56
C CYS A 48 -8.92 0.37 6.85
N HIS A 49 -8.81 0.29 5.53
CA HIS A 49 -9.45 -0.71 4.68
C HIS A 49 -8.68 -0.85 3.37
N ARG A 50 -9.01 -1.85 2.56
CA ARG A 50 -8.44 -2.01 1.21
C ARG A 50 -8.81 -0.82 0.32
N LEU A 51 -7.94 -0.52 -0.63
CA LEU A 51 -8.20 0.54 -1.61
C LEU A 51 -9.38 0.18 -2.50
N TYR A 52 -10.20 1.18 -2.78
CA TYR A 52 -11.24 1.09 -3.80
C TYR A 52 -10.63 1.47 -5.15
N ALA A 53 -11.04 0.79 -6.22
CA ALA A 53 -10.59 1.14 -7.56
C ALA A 53 -11.14 2.53 -7.94
N PRO A 54 -10.33 3.45 -8.52
CA PRO A 54 -10.81 4.77 -8.92
C PRO A 54 -12.03 4.74 -9.85
N SER A 55 -12.12 3.74 -10.74
CA SER A 55 -13.22 3.56 -11.67
C SER A 55 -14.55 3.12 -11.03
N LEU A 56 -14.61 2.92 -9.71
CA LEU A 56 -15.82 2.47 -9.01
C LEU A 56 -16.92 3.54 -8.99
N MET A 57 -16.55 4.82 -9.09
CA MET A 57 -17.49 5.93 -9.04
C MET A 57 -16.99 7.14 -9.83
N LYS A 58 -17.94 8.02 -10.16
CA LYS A 58 -17.71 9.35 -10.76
C LYS A 58 -16.89 10.27 -9.87
N PHE A 59 -16.15 11.20 -10.48
CA PHE A 59 -15.26 12.13 -9.78
C PHE A 59 -15.98 12.97 -8.71
N GLU A 60 -17.20 13.41 -8.99
CA GLU A 60 -17.99 14.19 -8.02
C GLU A 60 -18.31 13.40 -6.75
N MET A 61 -18.54 12.08 -6.87
CA MET A 61 -18.72 11.21 -5.71
C MET A 61 -17.42 11.01 -4.95
N TRP A 62 -16.29 10.94 -5.65
CA TRP A 62 -14.97 10.86 -5.02
C TRP A 62 -14.67 12.06 -4.15
N LYS A 63 -14.97 13.29 -4.58
CA LYS A 63 -14.79 14.49 -3.74
C LYS A 63 -15.53 14.37 -2.41
N VAL A 64 -16.80 13.95 -2.45
CA VAL A 64 -17.61 13.74 -1.24
C VAL A 64 -16.98 12.67 -0.34
N LYS A 65 -16.51 11.55 -0.92
CA LYS A 65 -15.87 10.47 -0.15
C LYS A 65 -14.53 10.87 0.46
N VAL A 66 -13.71 11.63 -0.26
CA VAL A 66 -12.43 12.13 0.27
C VAL A 66 -12.69 13.03 1.48
N GLU A 67 -13.61 13.99 1.38
CA GLU A 67 -13.94 14.86 2.53
C GLU A 67 -14.50 14.08 3.73
N MET A 68 -15.40 13.11 3.47
CA MET A 68 -15.92 12.23 4.50
C MET A 68 -14.78 11.45 5.20
N MET A 69 -13.82 10.93 4.44
CA MET A 69 -12.68 10.19 4.97
C MET A 69 -11.71 11.07 5.76
N GLN A 70 -11.52 12.33 5.38
CA GLN A 70 -10.73 13.26 6.21
C GLN A 70 -11.35 13.41 7.61
N GLY A 71 -12.68 13.51 7.69
CA GLY A 71 -13.40 13.52 8.97
C GLY A 71 -13.21 12.22 9.78
N GLU A 72 -13.22 11.07 9.11
CA GLU A 72 -12.93 9.78 9.76
C GLU A 72 -11.48 9.64 10.23
N MET A 73 -10.53 10.18 9.48
CA MET A 73 -9.11 10.23 9.89
C MET A 73 -9.00 10.97 11.22
N VAL A 74 -9.56 12.18 11.31
CA VAL A 74 -9.55 12.98 12.54
C VAL A 74 -10.22 12.24 13.70
N ARG A 75 -11.39 11.64 13.49
CA ARG A 75 -12.09 10.83 14.51
C ARG A 75 -11.25 9.68 15.06
N ARG A 76 -10.35 9.13 14.25
CA ARG A 76 -9.46 8.02 14.60
C ARG A 76 -8.07 8.48 15.07
N GLY A 77 -7.84 9.78 15.24
CA GLY A 77 -6.54 10.34 15.62
C GLY A 77 -5.47 10.26 14.51
N ILE A 78 -5.90 10.06 13.26
CA ILE A 78 -5.03 10.08 12.08
C ILE A 78 -5.03 11.51 11.52
N PRO A 79 -3.87 12.13 11.26
CA PRO A 79 -3.83 13.43 10.62
C PRO A 79 -4.54 13.39 9.25
N PRO A 80 -5.44 14.36 8.95
CA PRO A 80 -6.09 14.46 7.65
C PRO A 80 -5.06 14.75 6.54
N LEU A 81 -5.51 14.75 5.29
CA LEU A 81 -4.62 15.12 4.18
C LEU A 81 -4.24 16.60 4.29
N THR A 82 -3.02 16.94 3.89
CA THR A 82 -2.70 18.35 3.64
C THR A 82 -3.46 18.87 2.42
N PRO A 83 -3.61 20.19 2.22
CA PRO A 83 -4.22 20.74 1.02
C PRO A 83 -3.57 20.23 -0.28
N GLU A 84 -2.25 20.09 -0.29
CA GLU A 84 -1.46 19.61 -1.42
C GLU A 84 -1.70 18.11 -1.65
N GLU A 85 -1.67 17.28 -0.60
CA GLU A 85 -2.01 15.86 -0.69
C GLU A 85 -3.43 15.67 -1.24
N ARG A 86 -4.39 16.46 -0.74
CA ARG A 86 -5.79 16.40 -1.20
C ARG A 86 -5.89 16.73 -2.69
N GLN A 87 -5.19 17.75 -3.15
CA GLN A 87 -5.18 18.13 -4.56
C GLN A 87 -4.60 17.02 -5.44
N VAL A 88 -3.42 16.48 -5.09
CA VAL A 88 -2.77 15.40 -5.83
C VAL A 88 -3.66 14.14 -5.90
N LEU A 89 -4.31 13.79 -4.79
CA LEU A 89 -5.24 12.66 -4.74
C LEU A 89 -6.46 12.89 -5.64
N LEU A 90 -7.08 14.07 -5.58
CA LEU A 90 -8.26 14.39 -6.39
C LEU A 90 -7.93 14.44 -7.88
N ASP A 91 -6.77 14.98 -8.28
CA ASP A 91 -6.36 14.99 -9.69
C ASP A 91 -6.12 13.57 -10.23
N TYR A 92 -5.59 12.68 -9.40
CA TYR A 92 -5.45 11.26 -9.75
C TYR A 92 -6.81 10.57 -9.85
N LEU A 93 -7.71 10.77 -8.88
CA LEU A 93 -9.06 10.20 -8.91
C LEU A 93 -9.87 10.71 -10.10
N ARG A 94 -9.73 11.98 -10.50
CA ARG A 94 -10.39 12.55 -11.69
C ARG A 94 -9.97 11.86 -12.98
N ARG A 95 -8.68 11.59 -13.15
CA ARG A 95 -8.14 10.97 -14.38
C ARG A 95 -8.55 9.51 -14.54
N HIS A 96 -9.02 8.88 -13.47
CA HIS A 96 -9.26 7.43 -13.43
C HIS A 96 -10.64 7.06 -12.86
N SER A 97 -11.53 8.03 -12.65
CA SER A 97 -12.92 7.80 -12.28
C SER A 97 -13.73 7.23 -13.44
N ASP A 98 -14.94 6.76 -13.15
CA ASP A 98 -15.86 6.22 -14.18
C ASP A 98 -16.18 7.22 -15.30
N ASP A 99 -16.22 8.50 -14.96
CA ASP A 99 -16.40 9.64 -15.88
C ASP A 99 -15.07 10.33 -16.25
N GLY A 100 -13.95 9.74 -15.84
CA GLY A 100 -12.59 10.18 -16.17
C GLY A 100 -12.11 9.52 -17.46
N ALA A 101 -12.69 9.95 -18.58
CA ALA A 101 -12.21 9.67 -19.94
C ALA A 101 -12.34 10.93 -20.80
#